data_AF-A0A821N2F6-F1
#
_entry.id   AF-A0A821N2F6-F1
#
_cell.length_a   1.000
_cell.length_b   1.000
_cell.length_c   1.000
_cell.angle_alpha   90.00
_cell.angle_beta   90.00
_cell.angle_gamma   90.00
#
_symmetry.space_group_name_H-M   'P 1'
#
loop_
_entity.id
_entity.type
_entity.pdbx_description
1 polymer ?
#
loop_
_entity_poly.entity_id
_entity_poly.type
_entity_poly.pdbx_seq_one_letter_code
_entity_poly.pdbx_strand_id
1 'polypeptide(L)'
;MKHYENELSNKKNQFSDSIQTIEKFVQENLTPIRLYYEYQIAVVEYNYYDRVLELEYLQHSPAHYQKQIVKQLCHAKYQEEITREEFNLLKEQISNQKPSPASELPPQETFFNTIGNQEVRQKLHDQYRSVAEQAKHDMIQLYLSSAEAQMNRYHKQFYVKMKQFWLEQRSLPQDRKLSNTMIHLIEERYKNISESVKCAYRYKMNLMRLNSNHH
;
A
#
# COMPACT_ATOMS: atom_id res chain seq x y z
N MET A 1 -43.23 3.06 39.91
CA MET A 1 -42.50 3.84 38.89
C MET A 1 -41.01 3.51 38.87
N LYS A 2 -40.24 3.67 39.95
CA LYS A 2 -38.79 3.36 39.97
C LYS A 2 -38.39 1.95 39.49
N HIS A 3 -39.18 0.92 39.80
CA HIS A 3 -38.88 -0.46 39.37
C HIS A 3 -39.02 -0.66 37.85
N TYR A 4 -39.97 0.05 37.23
CA TYR A 4 -40.24 -0.02 35.80
C TYR A 4 -39.17 0.74 35.00
N GLU A 5 -38.72 1.88 35.51
CA GLU A 5 -37.60 2.65 34.93
C GLU A 5 -36.29 1.86 34.97
N ASN A 6 -36.05 1.10 36.03
CA ASN A 6 -34.85 0.27 36.18
C ASN A 6 -34.85 -0.92 35.21
N GLU A 7 -36.00 -1.56 35.00
CA GLU A 7 -36.14 -2.63 34.00
C GLU A 7 -35.97 -2.12 32.57
N LEU A 8 -36.49 -0.92 32.27
CA LEU A 8 -36.33 -0.30 30.96
C LEU A 8 -34.86 0.05 30.68
N SER A 9 -34.16 0.57 31.70
CA SER A 9 -32.72 0.89 31.63
C SER A 9 -31.87 -0.37 31.42
N ASN A 10 -32.14 -1.43 32.17
CA ASN A 10 -31.42 -2.71 32.02
C ASN A 10 -31.63 -3.34 30.63
N LYS A 11 -32.86 -3.33 30.11
CA LYS A 11 -33.12 -3.80 28.74
C LYS A 11 -32.39 -2.95 27.70
N LYS A 12 -32.37 -1.63 27.87
CA LYS A 12 -31.67 -0.71 26.95
C LYS A 12 -30.15 -0.97 26.93
N ASN A 13 -29.55 -1.19 28.09
CA ASN A 13 -28.13 -1.55 28.20
C ASN A 13 -27.85 -2.91 27.54
N GLN A 14 -28.69 -3.92 27.79
CA GLN A 14 -28.54 -5.24 27.19
C GLN A 14 -28.68 -5.22 25.65
N PHE A 15 -29.58 -4.38 25.11
CA PHE A 15 -29.68 -4.15 23.66
C PHE A 15 -28.44 -3.43 23.12
N SER A 16 -27.91 -2.43 23.83
CA SER A 16 -26.68 -1.72 23.46
C SER A 16 -25.48 -2.67 23.41
N ASP A 17 -25.32 -3.53 24.41
CA ASP A 17 -24.23 -4.52 24.48
C ASP A 17 -24.34 -5.56 23.36
N SER A 18 -25.57 -5.95 23.02
CA SER A 18 -25.84 -6.86 21.90
C SER A 18 -25.47 -6.23 20.55
N ILE A 19 -25.81 -4.94 20.35
CA ILE A 19 -25.43 -4.19 19.13
C ILE A 19 -23.91 -4.09 19.03
N GLN A 20 -23.21 -3.72 20.11
CA GLN A 20 -21.74 -3.65 20.12
C GLN A 20 -21.10 -5.01 19.81
N THR A 21 -21.68 -6.11 20.32
CA THR A 21 -21.20 -7.47 20.03
C THR A 21 -21.36 -7.83 18.55
N ILE A 22 -22.50 -7.47 17.94
CA ILE A 22 -22.74 -7.68 16.51
C ILE A 22 -21.82 -6.82 15.66
N GLU A 23 -21.65 -5.54 15.99
CA GLU A 23 -20.75 -4.62 15.29
C GLU A 23 -19.31 -5.14 15.34
N LYS A 24 -18.86 -5.60 16.51
CA LYS A 24 -17.55 -6.22 16.69
C LYS A 24 -17.40 -7.48 15.85
N PHE A 25 -18.40 -8.38 15.86
CA PHE A 25 -18.38 -9.58 15.02
C PHE A 25 -18.29 -9.26 13.52
N VAL A 26 -19.05 -8.27 13.03
CA VAL A 26 -19.02 -7.82 11.63
C VAL A 26 -17.66 -7.23 11.27
N GLN A 27 -17.09 -6.40 12.14
CA GLN A 27 -15.77 -5.80 11.94
C GLN A 27 -14.65 -6.84 11.94
N GLU A 28 -14.67 -7.79 12.88
CA GLU A 28 -13.63 -8.80 13.06
C GLU A 28 -13.68 -9.91 12.00
N ASN A 29 -14.88 -10.33 11.58
CA ASN A 29 -15.04 -11.55 10.81
C ASN A 29 -15.54 -11.29 9.39
N LEU A 30 -16.57 -10.46 9.22
CA LEU A 30 -17.22 -10.29 7.91
C LEU A 30 -16.52 -9.25 7.03
N THR A 31 -15.96 -8.20 7.62
CA THR A 31 -15.29 -7.12 6.88
C THR A 31 -14.01 -7.59 6.17
N PRO A 32 -13.09 -8.36 6.80
CA PRO A 32 -11.91 -8.88 6.12
C PRO A 32 -12.26 -9.85 4.99
N ILE A 33 -13.26 -10.73 5.20
CA ILE A 33 -13.72 -11.68 4.18
C ILE A 33 -14.28 -10.94 2.96
N ARG A 34 -15.12 -9.93 3.19
CA ARG A 34 -15.67 -9.10 2.12
C ARG A 34 -14.56 -8.42 1.30
N LEU A 35 -13.60 -7.77 1.97
CA LEU A 35 -12.48 -7.10 1.31
C LEU A 35 -11.62 -8.08 0.49
N TYR A 36 -11.42 -9.30 0.98
CA TYR A 36 -10.70 -10.34 0.25
C TYR A 36 -11.40 -10.69 -1.08
N TYR A 37 -12.71 -10.93 -1.06
CA TYR A 37 -13.45 -11.24 -2.29
C TYR A 37 -13.54 -10.06 -3.25
N GLU A 38 -13.78 -8.85 -2.75
CA GLU A 38 -13.78 -7.63 -3.58
C GLU A 38 -12.41 -7.42 -4.25
N TYR A 39 -11.30 -7.70 -3.55
CA TYR A 39 -9.96 -7.69 -4.13
C TYR A 39 -9.79 -8.75 -5.24
N GLN A 40 -10.20 -9.99 -4.99
CA GLN A 40 -10.09 -11.07 -5.98
C GLN A 40 -10.89 -10.75 -7.26
N ILE A 41 -12.10 -10.21 -7.11
CA ILE A 41 -12.92 -9.76 -8.24
C ILE A 41 -12.19 -8.67 -9.02
N ALA A 42 -11.70 -7.63 -8.35
CA ALA A 42 -10.98 -6.54 -9.01
C ALA A 42 -9.73 -7.03 -9.76
N VAL A 43 -8.98 -7.98 -9.19
CA VAL A 43 -7.81 -8.58 -9.85
C VAL A 43 -8.22 -9.29 -11.15
N VAL A 44 -9.31 -10.05 -11.12
CA VAL A 44 -9.83 -10.73 -12.31
C VAL A 44 -10.28 -9.72 -13.36
N GLU A 45 -11.02 -8.68 -12.95
CA GLU A 45 -11.52 -7.62 -13.85
C GLU A 45 -10.39 -6.89 -14.56
N TYR A 46 -9.39 -6.43 -13.82
CA TYR A 46 -8.26 -5.69 -14.39
C TYR A 46 -7.37 -6.56 -15.28
N ASN A 47 -7.18 -7.84 -14.94
CA ASN A 47 -6.46 -8.80 -15.78
C ASN A 47 -7.21 -9.10 -17.08
N TYR A 48 -8.54 -9.28 -17.00
CA TYR A 48 -9.37 -9.48 -18.18
C TYR A 48 -9.32 -8.26 -19.09
N TYR A 49 -9.48 -7.05 -18.54
CA TYR A 49 -9.45 -5.82 -19.31
C TYR A 49 -8.09 -5.57 -19.96
N ASP A 50 -6.96 -5.80 -19.25
CA ASP A 50 -5.63 -5.70 -19.86
C ASP A 50 -5.46 -6.67 -21.03
N ARG A 51 -6.01 -7.88 -20.90
CA ARG A 51 -5.93 -8.90 -21.94
C ARG A 51 -6.75 -8.52 -23.17
N VAL A 52 -7.93 -7.92 -23.00
CA VAL A 52 -8.73 -7.40 -24.11
C VAL A 52 -7.95 -6.31 -24.86
N LEU A 53 -7.38 -5.33 -24.14
CA LEU A 53 -6.57 -4.27 -24.74
C LEU A 53 -5.34 -4.83 -25.48
N GLU A 54 -4.68 -5.84 -24.92
CA GLU A 54 -3.55 -6.51 -25.57
C GLU A 54 -3.99 -7.20 -26.87
N LEU A 55 -5.11 -7.92 -26.87
CA LEU A 55 -5.62 -8.62 -28.04
C LEU A 55 -6.03 -7.64 -29.14
N GLU A 56 -6.74 -6.56 -28.79
CA GLU A 56 -7.09 -5.49 -29.74
C GLU A 56 -5.82 -4.85 -30.34
N TYR A 57 -4.80 -4.58 -29.51
CA TYR A 57 -3.53 -4.06 -30.00
C TYR A 57 -2.86 -5.03 -30.99
N LEU A 58 -2.91 -6.33 -30.73
CA LEU A 58 -2.34 -7.35 -31.61
C LEU A 58 -3.11 -7.53 -32.93
N GLN A 59 -4.43 -7.28 -32.95
CA GLN A 59 -5.24 -7.32 -34.17
C GLN A 59 -4.79 -6.28 -35.20
N HIS A 60 -4.21 -5.17 -34.76
CA HIS A 60 -3.60 -4.16 -35.64
C HIS A 60 -2.25 -4.60 -36.24
N SER A 61 -1.84 -5.85 -36.04
CA SER A 61 -0.62 -6.44 -36.61
C SER A 61 0.66 -5.61 -36.42
N PRO A 62 1.00 -5.17 -35.19
CA PRO A 62 2.22 -4.42 -34.94
C PRO A 62 3.45 -5.21 -35.36
N ALA A 63 4.46 -4.49 -35.84
CA ALA A 63 5.76 -5.08 -36.09
C ALA A 63 6.36 -5.63 -34.78
N HIS A 64 7.23 -6.64 -34.88
CA HIS A 64 7.83 -7.28 -33.71
C HIS A 64 8.50 -6.27 -32.76
N TYR A 65 9.25 -5.30 -33.31
CA TYR A 65 9.92 -4.28 -32.49
C TYR A 65 8.93 -3.38 -31.74
N GLN A 66 7.78 -3.04 -32.33
CA GLN A 66 6.74 -2.23 -31.68
C GLN A 66 6.13 -2.98 -30.49
N LYS A 67 5.87 -4.29 -30.65
CA LYS A 67 5.41 -5.16 -29.57
C LYS A 67 6.39 -5.17 -28.40
N GLN A 68 7.69 -5.27 -28.68
CA GLN A 68 8.74 -5.25 -27.65
C GLN A 68 8.81 -3.92 -26.92
N ILE A 69 8.77 -2.80 -27.65
CA ILE A 69 8.82 -1.46 -27.04
C ILE A 69 7.59 -1.24 -26.15
N VAL A 70 6.39 -1.55 -26.63
CA VAL A 70 5.15 -1.42 -25.83
C VAL A 70 5.20 -2.30 -24.58
N LYS A 71 5.66 -3.55 -24.70
CA LYS A 71 5.83 -4.44 -23.54
C LYS A 71 6.79 -3.84 -22.51
N GLN A 72 7.92 -3.29 -22.96
CA GLN A 72 8.90 -2.64 -22.08
C GLN A 72 8.34 -1.38 -21.42
N LEU A 73 7.54 -0.59 -22.13
CA LEU A 73 6.89 0.61 -21.59
C LEU A 73 5.83 0.25 -20.56
N CYS A 74 4.95 -0.72 -20.84
CA CYS A 74 3.96 -1.20 -19.89
C CYS A 74 4.61 -1.77 -18.63
N HIS A 75 5.70 -2.54 -18.78
CA HIS A 75 6.45 -3.03 -17.63
C HIS A 75 7.08 -1.89 -16.81
N ALA A 76 7.69 -0.90 -17.48
CA ALA A 76 8.25 0.27 -16.78
C ALA A 76 7.16 1.09 -16.07
N LYS A 77 5.98 1.22 -16.68
CA LYS A 77 4.81 1.86 -16.06
C LYS A 77 4.37 1.10 -14.81
N TYR A 78 4.27 -0.22 -14.88
CA TYR A 78 3.92 -1.05 -13.73
C TYR A 78 4.90 -0.88 -12.57
N GLN A 79 6.22 -0.85 -12.84
CA GLN A 79 7.25 -0.62 -11.82
C GLN A 79 7.19 0.78 -11.21
N GLU A 80 6.95 1.81 -12.03
CA GLU A 80 6.71 3.18 -11.52
C GLU A 80 5.52 3.20 -10.55
N GLU A 81 4.40 2.61 -10.95
CA GLU A 81 3.16 2.62 -10.17
C GLU A 81 3.32 1.82 -8.86
N ILE A 82 3.94 0.63 -8.90
CA ILE A 82 4.20 -0.15 -7.68
C ILE A 82 5.08 0.62 -6.72
N THR A 83 6.23 1.11 -7.17
CA THR A 83 7.19 1.76 -6.26
C THR A 83 6.65 3.06 -5.67
N ARG A 84 5.75 3.74 -6.40
CA ARG A 84 5.01 4.88 -5.86
C ARG A 84 4.03 4.47 -4.77
N GLU A 85 3.22 3.43 -5.00
CA GLU A 85 2.27 2.99 -3.98
C GLU A 85 2.95 2.31 -2.77
N GLU A 86 4.10 1.65 -2.96
CA GLU A 86 4.95 1.16 -1.86
C GLU A 86 5.46 2.30 -0.98
N PHE A 87 5.92 3.39 -1.58
CA PHE A 87 6.35 4.58 -0.84
C PHE A 87 5.19 5.22 -0.08
N ASN A 88 4.02 5.35 -0.72
CA ASN A 88 2.82 5.89 -0.06
C ASN A 88 2.38 5.01 1.13
N LEU A 89 2.39 3.69 0.95
CA LEU A 89 2.10 2.71 2.00
C LEU A 89 3.07 2.88 3.18
N LEU A 90 4.37 2.98 2.91
CA LEU A 90 5.38 3.17 3.96
C LEU A 90 5.16 4.48 4.73
N LYS A 91 4.84 5.58 4.03
CA LYS A 91 4.50 6.85 4.69
C LYS A 91 3.28 6.74 5.58
N GLU A 92 2.23 6.07 5.11
CA GLU A 92 1.04 5.83 5.94
C GLU A 92 1.36 4.94 7.15
N GLN A 93 2.16 3.88 6.97
CA GLN A 93 2.57 3.01 8.08
C GLN A 93 3.34 3.79 9.15
N ILE A 94 4.27 4.65 8.77
CA ILE A 94 5.04 5.49 9.70
C ILE A 94 4.13 6.53 10.37
N SER A 95 3.20 7.14 9.64
CA SER A 95 2.25 8.08 10.23
C SER A 95 1.26 7.42 11.20
N ASN A 96 0.90 6.17 10.96
CA ASN A 96 -0.04 5.40 11.77
C ASN A 96 0.64 4.62 12.90
N GLN A 97 1.96 4.44 12.86
CA GLN A 97 2.74 4.08 14.04
C GLN A 97 2.62 5.24 15.04
N LYS A 98 1.58 5.19 15.88
CA LYS A 98 1.64 5.85 17.19
C LYS A 98 2.95 5.39 17.83
N PRO A 99 3.68 6.26 18.53
CA PRO A 99 4.69 5.80 19.48
C PRO A 99 3.94 4.97 20.52
N SER A 100 3.79 3.67 20.26
CA SER A 100 3.40 2.73 21.29
C SER A 100 4.50 2.79 22.34
N PRO A 101 4.17 2.98 23.62
CA PRO A 101 5.15 2.81 24.70
C PRO A 101 5.74 1.39 24.75
N ALA A 102 5.20 0.47 23.95
CA ALA A 102 5.57 -0.93 23.88
C ALA A 102 5.57 -1.41 22.42
N SER A 103 6.68 -1.21 21.70
CA SER A 103 7.15 -2.28 20.81
C SER A 103 8.33 -2.89 21.52
N GLU A 104 7.98 -3.95 22.24
CA GLU A 104 8.80 -4.76 23.10
C GLU A 104 9.99 -5.31 22.33
N LEU A 105 11.14 -4.73 22.61
CA LEU A 105 12.27 -5.48 23.13
C LEU A 105 12.97 -4.52 24.10
N PRO A 106 12.54 -4.46 25.38
CA PRO A 106 13.48 -3.99 26.37
C PRO A 106 14.69 -4.96 26.31
N PRO A 107 15.93 -4.48 26.38
CA PRO A 107 17.03 -5.36 26.75
C PRO A 107 16.56 -6.01 28.06
N GLN A 108 16.56 -7.34 28.10
CA GLN A 108 16.02 -8.11 29.22
C GLN A 108 16.27 -7.35 30.53
N GLU A 109 15.21 -6.93 31.23
CA GLU A 109 15.30 -6.07 32.42
C GLU A 109 16.31 -6.60 33.47
N THR A 110 16.64 -7.89 33.37
CA THR A 110 17.72 -8.58 34.05
C THR A 110 19.08 -7.88 34.00
N PHE A 111 19.45 -7.18 32.92
CA PHE A 111 20.78 -6.54 32.82
C PHE A 111 20.95 -5.37 33.79
N PHE A 112 19.95 -4.48 33.89
CA PHE A 112 20.03 -3.29 34.75
C PHE A 112 19.65 -3.59 36.21
N ASN A 113 18.89 -4.67 36.45
CA ASN A 113 18.47 -5.06 37.80
C ASN A 113 19.62 -5.54 38.70
N THR A 114 20.79 -5.87 38.14
CA THR A 114 22.02 -6.18 38.88
C THR A 114 22.69 -4.95 39.50
N ILE A 115 22.33 -3.74 39.06
CA ILE A 115 22.91 -2.48 39.55
C ILE A 115 22.23 -2.09 40.87
N GLY A 116 22.94 -2.25 42.00
CA GLY A 116 22.41 -1.96 43.34
C GLY A 116 22.01 -0.50 43.58
N ASN A 117 22.59 0.47 42.84
CA ASN A 117 22.22 1.88 42.92
C ASN A 117 21.03 2.19 41.99
N GLN A 118 19.88 2.52 42.59
CA GLN A 118 18.64 2.82 41.89
C GLN A 118 18.73 4.04 40.96
N GLU A 119 19.47 5.08 41.37
CA GLU A 119 19.59 6.33 40.62
C GLU A 119 20.42 6.13 39.35
N VAL A 120 21.52 5.37 39.47
CA VAL A 120 22.36 4.96 38.32
C VAL A 120 21.58 4.05 37.37
N ARG A 121 20.78 3.13 37.92
CA ARG A 121 19.92 2.24 37.13
C ARG A 121 18.91 3.02 36.29
N GLN A 122 18.21 3.97 36.91
CA GLN A 122 17.22 4.80 36.23
C GLN A 122 17.87 5.65 35.13
N LYS A 123 19.02 6.27 35.42
CA LYS A 123 19.77 7.07 34.45
C LYS A 123 20.20 6.26 33.23
N LEU A 124 20.69 5.03 33.43
CA LEU A 124 21.06 4.13 32.33
C LEU A 124 19.84 3.68 31.52
N HIS A 125 18.72 3.41 32.19
CA HIS A 125 17.46 3.05 31.51
C HIS A 125 16.97 4.20 30.62
N ASP A 126 17.01 5.44 31.11
CA ASP A 126 16.60 6.61 30.35
C ASP A 126 17.56 6.91 29.18
N GLN A 127 18.88 6.74 29.39
CA GLN A 127 19.86 6.84 28.32
C GLN A 127 19.65 5.77 27.23
N TYR A 128 19.43 4.52 27.62
CA TYR A 128 19.15 3.45 26.67
C TYR A 128 17.87 3.73 25.88
N ARG A 129 16.79 4.13 26.57
CA ARG A 129 15.54 4.52 25.90
C ARG A 129 15.76 5.64 24.90
N SER A 130 16.53 6.67 25.27
CA SER A 130 16.85 7.79 24.36
C SER A 130 17.63 7.32 23.12
N VAL A 131 18.62 6.44 23.29
CA VAL A 131 19.41 5.90 22.18
C VAL A 131 18.56 5.00 21.28
N ALA A 132 17.69 4.17 21.87
CA ALA A 132 16.81 3.28 21.12
C ALA A 132 15.78 4.07 20.28
N GLU A 133 15.17 5.11 20.86
CA GLU A 133 14.24 5.98 20.12
C GLU A 133 14.94 6.76 19.01
N GLN A 134 16.14 7.28 19.26
CA GLN A 134 16.93 7.95 18.22
C GLN A 134 17.30 6.98 17.08
N ALA A 135 17.79 5.78 17.41
CA ALA A 135 18.13 4.77 16.42
C ALA A 135 16.90 4.34 15.59
N LYS A 136 15.73 4.20 16.24
CA LYS A 136 14.46 3.93 15.55
C LYS A 136 14.10 5.05 14.59
N HIS A 137 14.22 6.31 15.02
CA HIS A 137 13.96 7.47 14.18
C HIS A 137 14.89 7.52 12.96
N ASP A 138 16.20 7.35 13.17
CA ASP A 138 17.21 7.37 12.11
C ASP A 138 16.97 6.23 11.10
N MET A 139 16.63 5.03 11.58
CA MET A 139 16.28 3.90 10.71
C MET A 139 15.04 4.20 9.86
N ILE A 140 13.98 4.77 10.46
CA ILE A 140 12.78 5.17 9.72
C ILE A 140 13.11 6.20 8.64
N GLN A 141 13.92 7.21 8.96
CA GLN A 141 14.35 8.21 7.98
C GLN A 141 15.14 7.59 6.84
N LEU A 142 16.11 6.72 7.15
CA LEU A 142 16.91 6.01 6.14
C LEU A 142 16.03 5.16 5.21
N TYR A 143 15.07 4.42 5.75
CA TYR A 143 14.13 3.64 4.94
C TYR A 143 13.28 4.52 4.03
N LEU A 144 12.74 5.64 4.55
CA LEU A 144 11.96 6.59 3.76
C LEU A 144 12.79 7.18 2.61
N SER A 145 13.99 7.66 2.89
CA SER A 145 14.87 8.23 1.86
C SER A 145 15.26 7.20 0.81
N SER A 146 15.52 5.95 1.19
CA SER A 146 15.81 4.87 0.25
C SER A 146 14.61 4.56 -0.65
N ALA A 147 13.42 4.43 -0.07
CA ALA A 147 12.19 4.18 -0.83
C ALA A 147 11.84 5.33 -1.77
N GLU A 148 12.00 6.58 -1.33
CA GLU A 148 11.80 7.78 -2.16
C GLU A 148 12.78 7.81 -3.35
N ALA A 149 14.06 7.51 -3.10
CA ALA A 149 15.06 7.45 -4.16
C ALA A 149 14.73 6.36 -5.20
N GLN A 150 14.23 5.21 -4.75
CA GLN A 150 13.78 4.13 -5.64
C GLN A 150 12.56 4.53 -6.48
N MET A 151 11.53 5.11 -5.87
CA MET A 151 10.36 5.65 -6.57
C MET A 151 10.79 6.66 -7.64
N ASN A 152 11.63 7.62 -7.27
CA ASN A 152 12.14 8.65 -8.19
C ASN A 152 12.96 8.05 -9.34
N ARG A 153 13.71 6.97 -9.09
CA ARG A 153 14.46 6.25 -10.12
C ARG A 153 13.52 5.63 -11.16
N TYR A 154 12.49 4.90 -10.73
CA TYR A 154 11.56 4.25 -11.66
C TYR A 154 10.68 5.25 -12.41
N HIS A 155 10.24 6.32 -11.75
CA HIS A 155 9.54 7.43 -12.40
C HIS A 155 10.37 8.04 -13.53
N LYS A 156 11.64 8.38 -13.26
CA LYS A 156 12.56 8.90 -14.28
C LYS A 156 12.79 7.91 -15.42
N GLN A 157 12.97 6.62 -15.10
CA GLN A 157 13.16 5.58 -16.13
C GLN A 157 11.96 5.44 -17.06
N PHE A 158 10.74 5.43 -16.50
CA PHE A 158 9.52 5.39 -17.30
C PHE A 158 9.40 6.64 -18.17
N TYR A 159 9.58 7.83 -17.59
CA TYR A 159 9.51 9.09 -18.33
C TYR A 159 10.51 9.17 -19.49
N VAL A 160 11.76 8.75 -19.28
CA VAL A 160 12.78 8.71 -20.33
C VAL A 160 12.39 7.76 -21.45
N LYS A 161 11.96 6.53 -21.14
CA LYS A 161 11.53 5.56 -22.15
C LYS A 161 10.32 6.05 -22.95
N MET A 162 9.34 6.62 -22.27
CA MET A 162 8.14 7.18 -22.90
C MET A 162 8.51 8.36 -23.81
N LYS A 163 9.39 9.27 -23.37
CA LYS A 163 9.87 10.38 -24.19
C LYS A 163 10.61 9.89 -25.43
N GLN A 164 11.50 8.90 -25.28
CA GLN A 164 12.21 8.28 -26.40
C GLN A 164 11.25 7.65 -27.40
N PHE A 165 10.28 6.87 -26.93
CA PHE A 165 9.24 6.27 -27.77
C PHE A 165 8.48 7.32 -28.60
N TRP A 166 8.05 8.42 -27.99
CA TRP A 166 7.34 9.48 -28.71
C TRP A 166 8.22 10.22 -29.72
N LEU A 167 9.50 10.41 -29.42
CA LEU A 167 10.46 10.97 -30.37
C LEU A 167 10.65 10.05 -31.57
N GLU A 168 10.81 8.75 -31.33
CA GLU A 168 10.91 7.74 -32.39
C GLU A 168 9.65 7.73 -33.26
N GLN A 169 8.46 7.68 -32.65
CA GLN A 169 7.18 7.71 -33.38
C GLN A 169 7.02 8.95 -34.26
N ARG A 170 7.52 10.11 -33.84
CA ARG A 170 7.48 11.34 -34.66
C ARG A 170 8.43 11.27 -35.86
N SER A 171 9.60 10.65 -35.67
CA SER A 171 10.64 10.55 -36.70
C SER A 171 10.44 9.43 -37.72
N LEU A 172 9.62 8.42 -37.41
CA LEU A 172 9.39 7.27 -38.29
C LEU A 172 8.60 7.65 -39.55
N PRO A 173 8.83 6.96 -40.69
CA PRO A 173 7.94 6.98 -41.84
C PRO A 173 6.50 6.54 -41.49
N GLN A 174 5.50 7.08 -42.19
CA GLN A 174 4.08 6.90 -41.84
C GLN A 174 3.63 5.42 -41.82
N ASP A 175 4.17 4.60 -42.71
CA ASP A 175 3.97 3.14 -42.81
C ASP A 175 4.54 2.36 -41.62
N ARG A 176 5.45 2.97 -40.84
CA ARG A 176 6.08 2.39 -39.65
C ARG A 176 5.55 2.97 -38.34
N LYS A 177 4.74 4.03 -38.39
CA LYS A 177 4.13 4.62 -37.20
C LYS A 177 3.03 3.71 -36.66
N LEU A 178 2.83 3.78 -35.36
CA LEU A 178 1.63 3.23 -34.76
C LEU A 178 0.42 4.05 -35.22
N SER A 179 -0.69 3.35 -35.45
CA SER A 179 -1.96 4.02 -35.69
C SER A 179 -2.41 4.77 -34.43
N ASN A 180 -3.26 5.78 -34.61
CA ASN A 180 -3.85 6.51 -33.48
C ASN A 180 -4.62 5.56 -32.55
N THR A 181 -5.28 4.53 -33.10
CA THR A 181 -5.96 3.51 -32.30
C THR A 181 -4.98 2.70 -31.45
N MET A 182 -3.85 2.27 -32.01
CA MET A 182 -2.83 1.55 -31.26
C MET A 182 -2.21 2.41 -30.15
N ILE A 183 -2.02 3.71 -30.40
CA ILE A 183 -1.59 4.68 -29.39
C ILE A 183 -2.62 4.76 -28.26
N HIS A 184 -3.90 4.90 -28.60
CA HIS A 184 -4.96 4.97 -27.61
C HIS A 184 -5.02 3.71 -26.74
N LEU A 185 -4.90 2.52 -27.35
CA LEU A 185 -4.85 1.25 -26.61
C LEU A 185 -3.66 1.19 -25.63
N ILE A 186 -2.50 1.73 -26.01
CA ILE A 186 -1.34 1.82 -25.11
C ILE A 186 -1.64 2.74 -23.92
N GLU A 187 -2.27 3.89 -24.17
CA GLU A 187 -2.66 4.84 -23.12
C GLU A 187 -3.71 4.26 -22.18
N GLU A 188 -4.71 3.55 -22.70
CA GLU A 188 -5.71 2.84 -21.88
C GLU A 188 -5.05 1.75 -21.03
N ARG A 189 -4.07 1.01 -21.57
CA ARG A 189 -3.29 0.06 -20.76
C ARG A 189 -2.52 0.74 -19.64
N TYR A 190 -1.96 1.93 -19.86
CA TYR A 190 -1.29 2.70 -18.78
C TYR A 190 -2.27 3.11 -17.68
N LYS A 191 -3.48 3.53 -18.04
CA LYS A 191 -4.54 3.83 -17.06
C LYS A 191 -4.92 2.58 -16.28
N ASN A 192 -5.17 1.47 -16.98
CA ASN A 192 -5.49 0.19 -16.37
C ASN A 192 -4.42 -0.29 -15.37
N ILE A 193 -3.14 -0.18 -15.74
CA ILE A 193 -2.01 -0.48 -14.84
C ILE A 193 -2.06 0.41 -13.59
N SER A 194 -2.29 1.71 -13.77
CA SER A 194 -2.31 2.66 -12.66
C SER A 194 -3.47 2.39 -11.71
N GLU A 195 -4.65 2.11 -12.24
CA GLU A 195 -5.84 1.82 -11.46
C GLU A 195 -5.75 0.47 -10.75
N SER A 196 -5.29 -0.57 -11.44
CA SER A 196 -5.11 -1.91 -10.85
C SER A 196 -4.12 -1.90 -9.68
N VAL A 197 -2.98 -1.23 -9.82
CA VAL A 197 -2.00 -1.10 -8.74
C VAL A 197 -2.58 -0.31 -7.56
N LYS A 198 -3.20 0.85 -7.81
CA LYS A 198 -3.86 1.64 -6.75
C LYS A 198 -4.95 0.85 -6.04
N CYS A 199 -5.72 0.05 -6.78
CA CYS A 199 -6.75 -0.81 -6.23
C CYS A 199 -6.13 -1.86 -5.29
N ALA A 200 -5.10 -2.58 -5.72
CA ALA A 200 -4.40 -3.55 -4.89
C ALA A 200 -3.85 -2.95 -3.60
N TYR A 201 -3.24 -1.76 -3.67
CA TYR A 201 -2.70 -1.07 -2.49
C TYR A 201 -3.79 -0.53 -1.56
N ARG A 202 -4.95 -0.13 -2.10
CA ARG A 202 -6.11 0.24 -1.28
C ARG A 202 -6.59 -0.92 -0.41
N TYR A 203 -6.70 -2.12 -0.98
CA TYR A 203 -7.07 -3.32 -0.21
C TYR A 203 -5.99 -3.67 0.82
N LYS A 204 -4.72 -3.60 0.45
CA LYS A 204 -3.59 -3.80 1.38
C LYS A 204 -3.65 -2.84 2.57
N MET A 205 -3.92 -1.55 2.32
CA MET A 205 -4.11 -0.54 3.35
C MET A 205 -5.30 -0.84 4.27
N ASN A 206 -6.45 -1.21 3.68
CA ASN A 206 -7.65 -1.53 4.46
C ASN A 206 -7.43 -2.75 5.37
N LEU A 207 -6.76 -3.79 4.87
CA LEU A 207 -6.39 -4.96 5.68
C LEU A 207 -5.45 -4.59 6.83
N MET A 208 -4.46 -3.72 6.60
CA MET A 208 -3.57 -3.24 7.67
C MET A 208 -4.32 -2.45 8.75
N ARG A 209 -5.27 -1.59 8.35
CA ARG A 209 -6.09 -0.80 9.30
C ARG A 209 -6.97 -1.70 10.16
N LEU A 210 -7.55 -2.75 9.58
CA LEU A 210 -8.35 -3.73 10.34
C LEU A 210 -7.48 -4.46 11.37
N ASN A 211 -6.29 -4.94 10.98
CA ASN A 211 -5.37 -5.60 11.91
C ASN A 211 -4.86 -4.67 13.02
N SER A 212 -4.72 -3.37 12.74
CA SER A 212 -4.24 -2.38 13.72
C SER A 212 -5.29 -1.99 14.77
N ASN A 213 -6.58 -2.21 14.50
CA ASN A 213 -7.66 -1.97 15.46
C ASN A 213 -7.92 -3.15 16.41
N HIS A 214 -7.15 -4.24 16.27
CA HIS A 214 -7.26 -5.47 17.08
C HIS A 214 -6.12 -5.64 18.10
N HIS A 215 -5.32 -4.59 18.32
CA HIS A 215 -4.31 -4.47 19.38
C HIS A 215 -4.56 -3.22 20.21
#